data_AF-A0A2W6VA83-F1
#
_entry.id   AF-A0A2W6VA83-F1
#
_cell.length_a   1.000
_cell.length_b   1.000
_cell.length_c   1.000
_cell.angle_alpha   90.00
_cell.angle_beta   90.00
_cell.angle_gamma   90.00
#
_symmetry.space_group_name_H-M   'P 1'
#
loop_
_entity.id
_entity.type
_entity.pdbx_description
1 polymer ?
#
loop_
_entity_poly.entity_id
_entity_poly.type
_entity_poly.pdbx_seq_one_letter_code
_entity_poly.pdbx_strand_id
1 'polypeptide(L)'
;MSELADRPYSTVDEMNDGLVRRWNDTVSPDSVVLHLGDVALGPIEESIALTAQLNGRRLLVAGNHDRVAPATQSKRAIERFLPMYEAAGWEILPEVIEGNRHGYRIIASHYPYGGDSQEQDRHTSHRPRWDDGVPLLH
;
A
#
# COMPACT_ATOMS: atom_id res chain seq x y z
N MET A 1 11.75 21.30 8.64
CA MET A 1 10.30 21.18 8.94
C MET A 1 9.60 21.01 7.61
N SER A 2 9.05 19.83 7.31
CA SER A 2 8.21 19.67 6.11
C SER A 2 6.85 20.27 6.44
N GLU A 3 6.59 21.49 5.96
CA GLU A 3 5.40 22.31 6.27
C GLU A 3 4.05 21.75 5.76
N LEU A 4 4.02 20.51 5.26
CA LEU A 4 2.80 19.92 4.68
C LEU A 4 1.84 19.32 5.71
N ALA A 5 2.31 19.03 6.93
CA ALA A 5 1.49 18.52 8.01
C ALA A 5 2.11 18.91 9.35
N ASP A 6 1.30 19.46 10.27
CA ASP A 6 1.68 19.85 11.64
C ASP A 6 1.92 18.62 12.52
N ARG A 7 2.91 17.81 12.13
CA ARG A 7 3.25 16.55 12.79
C ARG A 7 4.16 16.86 13.98
N PRO A 8 3.95 16.22 15.14
CA PRO A 8 4.68 16.52 16.37
C PRO A 8 6.07 15.85 16.39
N TYR A 9 6.86 16.04 15.33
CA TYR A 9 8.22 15.50 15.21
C TYR A 9 9.19 16.58 14.75
N SER A 10 10.39 16.57 15.34
CA SER A 10 11.43 17.56 15.04
C SER A 10 12.18 17.20 13.75
N THR A 11 12.25 15.91 13.41
CA THR A 11 12.94 15.39 12.22
C THR A 11 12.14 14.30 11.52
N VAL A 12 12.48 14.02 10.26
CA VAL A 12 11.90 12.91 9.48
C VAL A 12 12.28 11.56 10.09
N ASP A 13 13.50 11.43 10.59
CA ASP A 13 13.97 10.19 11.22
C ASP A 13 13.19 9.89 12.51
N GLU A 14 12.95 10.90 13.36
CA GLU A 14 12.14 10.74 14.57
C GLU A 14 10.70 10.32 14.24
N MET A 15 10.14 10.88 13.17
CA MET A 15 8.83 10.50 12.66
C MET A 15 8.82 9.04 12.17
N ASN A 16 9.83 8.63 11.39
CA ASN A 16 9.93 7.27 10.85
C ASN A 16 10.05 6.24 11.98
N ASP A 17 10.92 6.48 12.96
CA ASP A 17 11.06 5.63 14.15
C ASP A 17 9.75 5.55 14.94
N GLY A 18 9.06 6.69 15.09
CA GLY A 18 7.75 6.75 15.72
C GLY A 18 6.66 5.97 14.99
N LEU A 19 6.70 5.90 13.66
CA LEU A 19 5.77 5.10 12.85
C LEU A 19 6.07 3.61 12.98
N VAL A 20 7.35 3.22 12.85
CA VAL A 20 7.79 1.82 13.02
C VAL A 20 7.41 1.30 14.40
N ARG A 21 7.66 2.09 15.45
CA ARG A 21 7.29 1.72 16.82
C ARG A 21 5.79 1.46 16.95
N ARG A 22 4.95 2.41 16.51
CA ARG A 22 3.49 2.28 16.64
C ARG A 22 2.93 1.10 15.86
N TRP A 23 3.49 0.84 14.68
CA TRP A 23 3.17 -0.37 13.92
C TRP A 23 3.49 -1.61 14.74
N ASN A 24 4.73 -1.73 15.24
CA ASN A 24 5.19 -2.92 15.95
C ASN A 24 4.51 -3.11 17.32
N ASP A 25 4.01 -2.04 17.94
CA ASP A 25 3.19 -2.10 19.16
C ASP A 25 1.79 -2.69 18.89
N THR A 26 1.30 -2.63 17.64
CA THR A 26 -0.04 -3.11 17.23
C THR A 26 0.01 -4.45 16.49
N VAL A 27 1.01 -4.63 15.64
CA VAL A 27 1.16 -5.77 14.74
C VAL A 27 2.20 -6.71 15.32
N SER A 28 1.78 -7.91 15.67
CA SER A 28 2.69 -8.96 16.13
C SER A 28 3.47 -9.58 14.96
N PRO A 29 4.64 -10.20 15.20
CA PRO A 29 5.42 -10.83 14.13
C PRO A 29 4.69 -11.92 13.34
N ASP A 30 3.69 -12.57 13.94
CA ASP A 30 2.84 -13.62 13.34
C ASP A 30 1.56 -13.09 12.68
N SER A 31 1.27 -11.80 12.82
CA SER A 31 0.12 -11.16 12.18
C SER A 31 0.27 -11.15 10.66
N VAL A 32 -0.87 -11.21 9.95
CA VAL A 32 -0.92 -10.99 8.49
C VAL A 32 -1.53 -9.62 8.25
N VAL A 33 -0.83 -8.77 7.51
CA VAL A 33 -1.28 -7.42 7.18
C VAL A 33 -1.48 -7.30 5.68
N LEU A 34 -2.67 -6.87 5.28
CA LEU A 34 -2.99 -6.49 3.92
C LEU A 34 -2.94 -4.97 3.80
N HIS A 35 -2.03 -4.45 2.97
CA HIS A 35 -1.87 -3.03 2.69
C HIS A 35 -2.41 -2.70 1.30
N LEU A 36 -3.23 -1.65 1.20
CA LEU A 36 -3.94 -1.26 -0.01
C LEU A 36 -3.25 -0.08 -0.70
N GLY A 37 -1.97 -0.27 -0.98
CA GLY A 37 -1.19 0.62 -1.85
C GLY A 37 -0.54 1.81 -1.15
N ASP A 38 0.30 2.50 -1.91
CA ASP A 38 1.02 3.72 -1.54
C ASP A 38 1.82 3.59 -0.23
N VAL A 39 2.62 2.52 -0.15
CA VAL A 39 3.43 2.21 1.03
C VAL A 39 4.48 3.28 1.31
N ALA A 40 5.07 3.84 0.25
CA ALA A 40 6.14 4.82 0.39
C ALA A 40 6.11 5.89 -0.71
N LEU A 41 6.23 7.14 -0.28
CA LEU A 41 6.40 8.31 -1.14
C LEU A 41 7.79 8.91 -0.93
N GLY A 42 8.46 9.35 -2.00
CA GLY A 42 9.78 9.99 -1.93
C GLY A 42 10.94 9.09 -2.39
N PRO A 43 12.13 9.16 -1.74
CA PRO A 43 13.27 8.29 -2.05
C PRO A 43 12.91 6.83 -1.79
N ILE A 44 12.45 6.14 -2.85
CA ILE A 44 11.79 4.85 -2.70
C ILE A 44 12.71 3.79 -2.09
N GLU A 45 14.00 3.83 -2.40
CA GLU A 45 14.95 2.83 -1.93
C GLU A 45 15.12 2.89 -0.41
N GLU A 46 15.32 4.10 0.13
CA GLU A 46 15.43 4.32 1.57
C GLU A 46 14.09 4.04 2.27
N SER A 47 13.00 4.52 1.70
CA SER A 47 11.68 4.41 2.32
C SER A 47 11.18 2.96 2.37
N ILE A 48 11.36 2.18 1.30
CA ILE A 48 11.00 0.76 1.29
C ILE A 48 11.93 -0.03 2.20
N ALA A 49 13.24 0.25 2.21
CA ALA A 49 14.17 -0.44 3.11
C ALA A 49 13.80 -0.23 4.59
N LEU A 50 13.37 0.96 4.99
CA LEU A 50 12.90 1.23 6.36
C LEU A 50 11.72 0.34 6.76
N THR A 51 10.85 -0.02 5.81
CA THR A 51 9.70 -0.90 6.10
C THR A 51 10.11 -2.32 6.48
N ALA A 52 11.36 -2.74 6.24
CA ALA A 52 11.86 -4.05 6.68
C ALA A 52 11.78 -4.25 8.21
N GLN A 53 11.69 -3.16 8.98
CA GLN A 53 11.55 -3.17 10.43
C GLN A 53 10.12 -3.45 10.91
N LEU A 54 9.13 -3.46 10.00
CA LEU A 54 7.73 -3.64 10.33
C LEU A 54 7.41 -5.12 10.57
N ASN A 55 6.77 -5.40 11.71
CA ASN A 55 6.30 -6.73 12.07
C ASN A 55 5.18 -7.23 11.14
N GLY A 56 5.04 -8.55 11.12
CA GLY A 56 3.97 -9.26 10.41
C GLY A 56 4.37 -9.68 8.99
N ARG A 57 3.62 -10.65 8.46
CA ARG A 57 3.63 -10.99 7.04
C ARG A 57 2.82 -9.94 6.29
N ARG A 58 3.49 -9.18 5.42
CA ARG A 58 2.92 -7.99 4.78
C ARG A 58 2.62 -8.26 3.31
N LEU A 59 1.35 -8.16 2.95
CA LEU A 59 0.82 -8.32 1.60
C LEU A 59 0.48 -6.94 1.05
N LEU A 60 0.89 -6.63 -0.18
CA LEU A 60 0.67 -5.32 -0.80
C LEU A 60 -0.17 -5.46 -2.07
N VAL A 61 -1.36 -4.86 -2.07
CA VAL A 61 -2.08 -4.51 -3.29
C VAL A 61 -1.55 -3.14 -3.73
N ALA A 62 -0.72 -3.10 -4.78
CA ALA A 62 0.05 -1.91 -5.13
C ALA A 62 -0.83 -0.72 -5.53
N GLY A 63 -0.52 0.46 -4.99
CA GLY A 63 -1.17 1.72 -5.31
C GLY A 63 -0.45 2.50 -6.40
N ASN A 64 -1.10 3.53 -6.94
CA ASN A 64 -0.60 4.21 -8.14
C ASN A 64 0.78 4.88 -7.92
N HIS A 65 1.15 5.18 -6.68
CA HIS A 65 2.46 5.74 -6.34
C HIS A 65 3.55 4.69 -6.07
N ASP A 66 3.19 3.42 -5.91
CA ASP A 66 4.16 2.34 -5.72
C ASP A 66 4.93 2.03 -7.02
N ARG A 67 6.23 1.74 -6.87
CA ARG A 67 7.10 1.42 -8.03
C ARG A 67 6.88 0.01 -8.61
N VAL A 68 6.02 -0.77 -7.98
CA VAL A 68 5.59 -2.10 -8.42
C VAL A 68 4.16 -2.10 -8.98
N ALA A 69 3.54 -0.92 -9.15
CA ALA A 69 2.16 -0.79 -9.60
C ALA A 69 2.01 -0.94 -11.12
N PRO A 70 1.25 -1.94 -11.61
CA PRO A 70 0.98 -2.12 -13.04
C PRO A 70 0.28 -0.92 -13.69
N ALA A 71 -0.56 -0.20 -12.96
CA ALA A 71 -1.27 0.98 -13.45
C ALA A 71 -0.38 2.17 -13.83
N THR A 72 0.81 2.32 -13.23
CA THR A 72 1.67 3.50 -13.46
C THR A 72 3.08 3.16 -13.90
N GLN A 73 3.49 1.89 -13.81
CA GLN A 73 4.85 1.46 -14.10
C GLN A 73 4.90 0.50 -15.28
N SER A 74 5.97 0.62 -16.08
CA SER A 74 6.26 -0.38 -17.12
C SER A 74 6.69 -1.72 -16.48
N LYS A 75 6.47 -2.84 -17.17
CA LYS A 75 6.92 -4.17 -16.71
C LYS A 75 8.40 -4.19 -16.31
N ARG A 76 9.27 -3.57 -17.10
CA ARG A 76 10.71 -3.46 -16.82
C ARG A 76 11.00 -2.67 -15.54
N ALA A 77 10.22 -1.62 -15.25
CA ALA A 77 10.36 -0.86 -14.02
C ALA A 77 9.92 -1.70 -12.81
N ILE A 78 8.80 -2.42 -12.93
CA ILE A 78 8.31 -3.34 -11.89
C ILE A 78 9.36 -4.41 -11.60
N GLU A 79 9.88 -5.09 -12.62
CA GLU A 79 10.94 -6.10 -12.47
C GLU A 79 12.21 -5.56 -11.80
N ARG A 80 12.53 -4.28 -12.03
CA ARG A 80 13.66 -3.62 -11.38
C ARG A 80 13.44 -3.40 -9.89
N PHE A 81 12.23 -3.00 -9.48
CA PHE A 81 11.94 -2.63 -8.09
C PHE A 81 11.39 -3.79 -7.25
N LEU A 82 10.79 -4.80 -7.85
CA LEU A 82 10.18 -5.93 -7.14
C LEU A 82 11.13 -6.59 -6.11
N PRO A 83 12.41 -6.89 -6.42
CA PRO A 83 13.31 -7.51 -5.44
C PRO A 83 13.53 -6.68 -4.18
N MET A 84 13.42 -5.35 -4.28
CA MET A 84 13.57 -4.45 -3.13
C MET A 84 12.38 -4.53 -2.18
N TYR A 85 11.17 -4.62 -2.74
CA TYR A 85 9.95 -4.81 -1.94
C TYR A 85 9.97 -6.18 -1.25
N GLU A 86 10.35 -7.23 -1.99
CA GLU A 86 10.48 -8.59 -1.44
C GLU A 86 11.55 -8.65 -0.33
N ALA A 87 12.71 -8.01 -0.53
CA ALA A 87 13.76 -7.93 0.48
C ALA A 87 13.32 -7.18 1.74
N ALA A 88 12.41 -6.20 1.61
CA ALA A 88 11.80 -5.50 2.73
C ALA A 88 10.64 -6.29 3.38
N GLY A 89 10.31 -7.49 2.87
CA GLY A 89 9.32 -8.41 3.41
C GLY A 89 7.90 -8.22 2.88
N TRP A 90 7.74 -7.55 1.73
CA TRP A 90 6.45 -7.39 1.06
C TRP A 90 6.20 -8.49 0.03
N GLU A 91 5.01 -9.07 0.08
CA GLU A 91 4.47 -9.95 -0.96
C GLU A 91 3.50 -9.14 -1.83
N ILE A 92 3.82 -8.95 -3.10
CA ILE A 92 3.01 -8.14 -4.02
C ILE A 92 1.83 -8.97 -4.55
N LEU A 93 0.62 -8.46 -4.37
CA LEU A 93 -0.63 -9.06 -4.80
C LEU A 93 -1.16 -8.38 -6.08
N PRO A 94 -2.11 -9.03 -6.80
CA PRO A 94 -2.85 -8.39 -7.88
C PRO A 94 -3.56 -7.11 -7.44
N GLU A 95 -3.79 -6.18 -8.38
CA GLU A 95 -4.42 -4.86 -8.13
C GLU A 95 -5.83 -4.95 -7.54
N VAL A 96 -6.52 -6.07 -7.78
CA VAL A 96 -7.80 -6.40 -7.17
C VAL A 96 -7.73 -7.82 -6.65
N ILE A 97 -8.00 -8.01 -5.37
CA ILE A 97 -8.13 -9.32 -4.75
C ILE A 97 -9.53 -9.52 -4.22
N GLU A 98 -9.98 -10.78 -4.23
CA GLU A 98 -11.24 -11.18 -3.64
C GLU A 98 -10.99 -12.18 -2.52
N GLY A 99 -11.74 -12.05 -1.43
CA GLY A 99 -11.65 -12.91 -0.27
C GLY A 99 -13.00 -13.17 0.38
N ASN A 100 -13.01 -14.11 1.31
CA ASN A 100 -14.16 -14.37 2.16
C ASN A 100 -13.77 -14.17 3.62
N ARG A 101 -14.57 -13.40 4.35
CA ARG A 101 -14.39 -13.20 5.80
C ARG A 101 -15.72 -13.40 6.50
N HIS A 102 -15.77 -14.36 7.42
CA HIS A 102 -16.99 -14.73 8.18
C HIS A 102 -18.24 -14.96 7.29
N GLY A 103 -18.04 -15.54 6.09
CA GLY A 103 -19.12 -15.81 5.14
C GLY A 103 -19.49 -14.66 4.21
N TYR A 104 -18.86 -13.49 4.38
CA TYR A 104 -19.02 -12.35 3.47
C TYR A 104 -17.91 -12.34 2.42
N ARG A 105 -18.30 -12.27 1.15
CA ARG A 105 -17.38 -11.94 0.05
C ARG A 105 -16.96 -10.49 0.21
N ILE A 106 -15.67 -10.22 0.07
CA ILE A 106 -15.07 -8.90 0.18
C ILE A 106 -14.08 -8.74 -0.98
N ILE A 107 -14.02 -7.54 -1.54
CA ILE A 107 -13.02 -7.14 -2.53
C ILE A 107 -12.04 -6.18 -1.86
N ALA A 108 -10.76 -6.25 -2.21
CA ALA A 108 -9.76 -5.27 -1.80
C ALA A 108 -9.00 -4.74 -3.01
N SER A 109 -8.86 -3.42 -3.10
CA SER A 109 -8.17 -2.72 -4.18
C SER A 109 -7.64 -1.38 -3.68
N HIS A 110 -6.55 -0.88 -4.26
CA HIS A 110 -6.12 0.51 -4.07
C HIS A 110 -6.97 1.51 -4.89
N TYR A 111 -7.92 1.07 -5.71
CA TYR A 111 -8.81 1.99 -6.41
C TYR A 111 -10.27 1.82 -5.97
N PRO A 112 -11.05 2.91 -5.82
CA PRO A 112 -12.44 2.84 -5.43
C PRO A 112 -13.29 2.29 -6.58
N TYR A 113 -14.54 1.87 -6.29
CA TYR A 113 -15.51 1.54 -7.34
C TYR A 113 -15.81 2.73 -8.26
N GLY A 114 -15.94 3.93 -7.69
CA GLY A 114 -16.31 5.14 -8.41
C GLY A 114 -15.99 6.40 -7.61
N GLY A 115 -15.88 7.53 -8.31
CA GLY A 115 -15.47 8.80 -7.71
C GLY A 115 -13.95 8.94 -7.63
N ASP A 116 -13.48 10.12 -8.01
CA ASP A 116 -12.12 10.58 -7.81
C ASP A 116 -12.19 11.93 -7.09
N SER A 117 -11.09 12.32 -6.45
CA SER A 117 -10.94 13.64 -5.81
C SER A 117 -10.90 14.80 -6.83
N GLN A 118 -11.08 14.49 -8.11
CA GLN A 118 -10.97 15.36 -9.28
C GLN A 118 -12.20 15.14 -10.16
N GLU A 119 -12.58 16.16 -10.96
CA GLU A 119 -13.79 16.10 -11.81
C GLU A 119 -13.78 14.96 -12.85
N GLN A 120 -12.62 14.38 -13.13
CA GLN A 120 -12.45 13.25 -14.05
C GLN A 120 -11.84 12.05 -13.34
N ASP A 121 -12.49 10.90 -13.48
CA ASP A 121 -12.02 9.63 -12.96
C ASP A 121 -10.71 9.17 -13.61
N ARG A 122 -9.68 8.95 -12.80
CA ARG A 122 -8.40 8.35 -13.25
C ARG A 122 -8.35 6.85 -12.96
N HIS A 123 -7.46 6.15 -13.68
CA HIS A 123 -7.16 4.72 -13.51
C HIS A 123 -8.37 3.79 -13.57
N THR A 124 -9.40 4.16 -14.34
CA THR A 124 -10.68 3.43 -14.43
C THR A 124 -10.53 1.97 -14.87
N SER A 125 -9.49 1.63 -15.64
CA SER A 125 -9.19 0.24 -16.05
C SER A 125 -8.64 -0.66 -14.94
N HIS A 126 -8.18 -0.07 -13.83
CA HIS A 126 -7.61 -0.77 -12.66
C HIS A 126 -8.58 -0.80 -11.48
N ARG A 127 -9.75 -0.16 -11.62
CA ARG A 127 -10.84 -0.22 -10.65
C ARG A 127 -11.54 -1.58 -10.71
N PRO A 128 -12.13 -2.05 -9.59
CA PRO A 128 -13.06 -3.17 -9.64
C PRO A 128 -14.16 -2.91 -10.68
N ARG A 129 -14.43 -3.89 -11.56
CA ARG A 129 -15.23 -3.67 -12.77
C ARG A 129 -16.71 -3.35 -12.53
N TRP A 130 -17.29 -3.81 -11.41
CA TRP A 130 -18.71 -3.67 -11.12
C TRP A 130 -18.94 -3.48 -9.61
N ASP A 131 -19.79 -2.52 -9.23
CA ASP A 131 -20.39 -2.47 -7.90
C ASP A 131 -21.64 -3.37 -7.90
N ASP A 132 -21.45 -4.63 -7.54
CA ASP A 132 -22.50 -5.65 -7.38
C ASP A 132 -23.06 -5.69 -5.94
N GLY A 133 -22.80 -4.65 -5.14
CA GLY A 133 -23.16 -4.58 -3.73
C GLY A 133 -22.21 -5.35 -2.81
N VAL A 134 -21.07 -5.82 -3.31
CA VAL A 134 -20.02 -6.45 -2.51
C VAL A 134 -19.19 -5.37 -1.79
N PRO A 135 -18.93 -5.50 -0.48
CA PRO A 135 -18.05 -4.56 0.22
C PRO A 135 -16.64 -4.50 -0.37
N LEU A 136 -16.17 -3.28 -0.64
CA LEU A 136 -14.80 -2.99 -1.07
C LEU A 136 -14.00 -2.37 0.09
N LEU A 137 -12.82 -2.93 0.32
CA LEU A 137 -11.76 -2.30 1.11
C LEU A 137 -10.88 -1.50 0.14
N HIS A 138 -10.75 -0.20 0.39
CA HIS A 138 -10.00 0.76 -0.42
C HIS A 138 -9.39 1.84 0.47
#